data_AF-A0A8D8YW11-F1
#
_entry.id   AF-A0A8D8YW11-F1
#
_cell.length_a   1.000
_cell.length_b   1.000
_cell.length_c   1.000
_cell.angle_alpha   90.00
_cell.angle_beta   90.00
_cell.angle_gamma   90.00
#
_symmetry.space_group_name_H-M   'P 1'
#
loop_
_entity.id
_entity.type
_entity.pdbx_description
1 polymer ?
#
loop_
_entity_poly.entity_id
_entity_poly.type
_entity_poly.pdbx_seq_one_letter_code
_entity_poly.pdbx_strand_id
1 'polypeptide(L)'
;MLQYYLPPVVLESPRLVTELDYNTLAKAMEGYSGSDIKTVCKEVAMERVRETFDTLERMSSAPQHSQIKSERMSSAPQHSQIKSHIKLKRITTQQMLSTLQASKPCGNYKQYYDK
;
A
#
# COMPACT_ATOMS: atom_id res chain seq x y z
N MET A 1 -8.14 -21.66 19.05
CA MET A 1 -9.36 -21.46 18.22
C MET A 1 -9.06 -20.71 16.93
N LEU A 2 -8.58 -19.45 16.97
CA LEU A 2 -8.34 -18.66 15.75
C LEU A 2 -7.34 -19.28 14.75
N GLN A 3 -6.27 -19.92 15.22
CA GLN A 3 -5.29 -20.61 14.37
C GLN A 3 -5.89 -21.74 13.51
N TYR A 4 -7.04 -22.31 13.92
CA TYR A 4 -7.72 -23.37 13.19
C TYR A 4 -8.50 -22.84 11.98
N TYR A 5 -8.93 -21.57 12.04
CA TYR A 5 -9.70 -20.91 10.98
C TYR A 5 -8.83 -20.02 10.08
N LEU A 6 -7.59 -19.73 10.49
CA LEU A 6 -6.65 -18.97 9.69
C LEU A 6 -5.82 -19.90 8.80
N PRO A 7 -5.76 -19.66 7.48
CA PRO A 7 -4.85 -20.38 6.61
C PRO A 7 -3.39 -20.15 7.06
N PRO A 8 -2.51 -21.16 6.95
CA PRO A 8 -1.16 -21.12 7.51
C PRO A 8 -0.34 -19.94 6.98
N VAL A 9 -0.35 -19.70 5.67
CA VAL A 9 0.13 -18.50 4.96
C VAL A 9 -0.52 -18.51 3.58
N VAL A 10 -1.14 -17.41 3.14
CA VAL A 10 -1.80 -17.33 1.82
C VAL A 10 -0.84 -16.83 0.73
N LEU A 11 0.08 -15.93 1.08
CA LEU A 11 1.06 -15.34 0.16
C LEU A 11 2.30 -14.89 0.96
N GLU A 12 3.51 -15.26 0.52
CA GLU A 12 4.78 -14.85 1.16
C GLU A 12 5.16 -13.38 0.86
N SER A 13 4.54 -12.78 -0.15
CA SER A 13 4.86 -11.42 -0.59
C SER A 13 3.63 -10.80 -1.21
N PRO A 14 3.22 -9.65 -0.70
CA PRO A 14 3.62 -8.47 -1.46
C PRO A 14 4.59 -7.61 -0.63
N ARG A 15 5.72 -7.24 -1.24
CA ARG A 15 6.76 -6.42 -0.59
C ARG A 15 6.55 -4.95 -0.96
N LEU A 16 6.40 -4.10 0.05
CA LEU A 16 6.49 -2.65 -0.14
C LEU A 16 7.97 -2.28 -0.31
N VAL A 17 8.26 -1.56 -1.38
CA VAL A 17 9.59 -1.01 -1.66
C VAL A 17 9.49 0.51 -1.54
N THR A 18 10.48 1.13 -0.95
CA THR A 18 10.50 2.58 -0.72
C THR A 18 11.72 3.22 -1.40
N GLU A 19 11.52 4.41 -1.96
CA GLU A 19 12.56 5.27 -2.53
C GLU A 19 12.39 6.64 -1.88
N LEU A 20 13.03 6.81 -0.72
CA LEU A 20 12.85 7.96 0.15
C LEU A 20 14.14 8.77 0.27
N ASP A 21 14.00 10.08 0.19
CA ASP A 21 15.02 11.04 0.60
C ASP A 21 14.75 11.45 2.06
N TYR A 22 15.46 10.80 2.97
CA TYR A 22 15.31 11.02 4.40
C TYR A 22 15.70 12.44 4.84
N ASN A 23 16.59 13.12 4.11
CA ASN A 23 16.99 14.50 4.47
C ASN A 23 15.84 15.47 4.22
N THR A 24 15.14 15.32 3.09
CA THR A 24 13.97 16.13 2.76
C THR A 24 12.80 15.82 3.71
N LEU A 25 12.57 14.54 4.01
CA LEU A 25 11.50 14.15 4.95
C LEU A 25 11.77 14.63 6.37
N ALA A 26 13.01 14.56 6.85
CA ALA A 26 13.37 15.03 8.18
C ALA A 26 13.05 16.52 8.37
N LYS A 27 13.35 17.35 7.38
CA LYS A 27 13.01 18.78 7.40
C LYS A 27 11.50 19.02 7.38
N ALA A 28 10.77 18.25 6.57
CA ALA A 28 9.31 18.37 6.47
C ALA A 28 8.56 17.85 7.72
N MET A 29 9.17 16.90 8.44
CA MET A 29 8.63 16.29 9.66
C MET A 29 9.10 17.00 10.94
N GLU A 30 9.71 18.18 10.84
CA GLU A 30 10.08 18.96 12.01
C GLU A 30 8.83 19.33 12.83
N GLY A 31 8.88 19.05 14.14
CA GLY A 31 7.74 19.24 15.06
C GLY A 31 6.73 18.08 15.09
N TYR A 32 6.89 17.05 14.26
CA TYR A 32 6.09 15.82 14.33
C TYR A 32 6.64 14.90 15.42
N SER A 33 5.73 14.25 16.16
CA SER A 33 6.13 13.20 17.10
C SER A 33 6.43 11.89 16.37
N GLY A 34 7.14 10.97 17.03
CA GLY A 34 7.36 9.63 16.48
C GLY A 34 6.05 8.87 16.17
N SER A 35 4.99 9.15 16.93
CA SER A 35 3.65 8.60 16.68
C SER A 35 3.01 9.16 15.40
N ASP A 36 3.19 10.45 15.13
CA ASP A 36 2.70 11.08 13.90
C ASP A 36 3.45 10.51 12.69
N ILE A 37 4.78 10.44 12.77
CA ILE A 37 5.63 9.85 11.72
C ILE A 37 5.20 8.42 11.42
N LYS A 38 4.97 7.60 12.46
CA LYS A 38 4.47 6.23 12.29
C LYS A 38 3.11 6.18 11.60
N THR A 39 2.21 7.10 11.93
CA THR A 39 0.87 7.17 11.36
C THR A 39 0.93 7.52 9.87
N VAL A 40 1.70 8.55 9.51
CA VAL A 40 1.94 8.95 8.11
C VAL A 40 2.53 7.81 7.31
N CYS A 41 3.59 7.15 7.80
CA CYS A 41 4.21 6.02 7.12
C CYS A 41 3.21 4.87 6.87
N LYS A 42 2.33 4.59 7.86
CA LYS A 42 1.30 3.56 7.73
C LYS A 42 0.25 3.95 6.71
N GLU A 43 -0.17 5.21 6.70
CA GLU A 43 -1.16 5.72 5.77
C GLU A 43 -0.69 5.60 4.32
N VAL A 44 0.52 6.08 4.02
CA VAL A 44 1.12 5.97 2.68
C VAL A 44 1.29 4.51 2.27
N ALA A 45 1.72 3.64 3.19
CA ALA A 45 1.82 2.21 2.91
C ALA A 45 0.46 1.58 2.56
N MET A 46 -0.59 1.93 3.29
CA MET A 46 -1.94 1.42 3.04
C MET A 46 -2.56 2.00 1.78
N GLU A 47 -2.28 3.24 1.43
CA GLU A 47 -2.69 3.84 0.15
C GLU A 47 -2.21 3.00 -1.04
N ARG A 48 -0.93 2.57 -1.04
CA ARG A 48 -0.38 1.71 -2.10
C ARG A 48 -1.03 0.35 -2.18
N VAL A 49 -1.34 -0.23 -1.04
CA VAL A 49 -2.02 -1.52 -0.96
C VAL A 49 -3.44 -1.38 -1.55
N ARG A 50 -4.18 -0.34 -1.16
CA ARG A 50 -5.53 -0.05 -1.68
C ARG A 50 -5.52 0.19 -3.19
N GLU A 51 -4.63 1.03 -3.72
CA GLU A 51 -4.47 1.24 -5.18
C GLU A 51 -4.32 -0.09 -5.94
N THR A 52 -3.57 -1.02 -5.34
CA THR A 52 -3.31 -2.32 -5.96
C THR A 52 -4.54 -3.20 -5.93
N PHE A 53 -5.28 -3.22 -4.82
CA PHE A 53 -6.58 -3.91 -4.74
C PHE A 53 -7.60 -3.34 -5.74
N ASP A 54 -7.72 -2.02 -5.82
CA ASP A 54 -8.64 -1.35 -6.76
C ASP A 54 -8.30 -1.69 -8.22
N THR A 55 -7.00 -1.77 -8.54
CA THR A 55 -6.54 -2.16 -9.88
C THR A 55 -6.93 -3.61 -10.20
N LEU A 56 -6.73 -4.53 -9.25
CA LEU A 56 -7.10 -5.94 -9.41
C LEU A 56 -8.61 -6.12 -9.59
N GLU A 57 -9.42 -5.39 -8.81
CA GLU A 57 -10.88 -5.45 -8.91
C GLU A 57 -11.38 -4.96 -10.28
N ARG A 58 -10.81 -3.85 -10.80
CA ARG A 58 -11.12 -3.33 -12.15
C ARG A 58 -10.77 -4.33 -13.25
N MET A 59 -9.66 -5.05 -13.12
CA MET A 59 -9.27 -6.09 -14.09
C MET A 59 -10.26 -7.26 -14.10
N SER A 60 -10.85 -7.59 -12.94
CA SER A 60 -11.82 -8.69 -12.81
C SER A 60 -13.23 -8.35 -13.29
N SER A 61 -13.59 -7.06 -13.33
CA SER A 61 -14.94 -6.57 -13.63
C SER A 61 -15.13 -6.05 -15.06
N ALA A 62 -14.08 -6.03 -15.90
CA ALA A 62 -14.21 -5.70 -17.31
C ALA A 62 -15.01 -6.80 -18.05
N PRO A 63 -16.09 -6.45 -18.79
CA PRO A 63 -16.82 -7.44 -19.57
C PRO A 63 -15.90 -8.00 -20.66
N GLN A 64 -15.66 -9.31 -20.59
CA GLN A 64 -14.96 -10.10 -21.61
C GLN A 64 -15.83 -10.14 -22.88
N HIS A 65 -15.93 -9.03 -23.61
CA HIS A 65 -16.61 -9.03 -24.90
C HIS A 65 -15.63 -9.45 -26.01
N SER A 66 -15.88 -10.67 -26.49
CA SER A 66 -15.52 -11.25 -27.79
C SER A 66 -14.03 -11.39 -28.15
N GLN A 67 -13.47 -12.57 -27.90
CA GLN A 67 -12.97 -13.42 -29.01
C GLN A 67 -13.31 -14.88 -28.74
N ILE A 68 -14.39 -15.36 -29.37
CA ILE A 68 -14.64 -16.79 -29.56
C ILE A 68 -13.54 -17.31 -30.50
N LYS A 69 -12.54 -17.99 -29.95
CA LYS A 69 -11.81 -19.04 -30.65
C LYS A 69 -11.96 -20.31 -29.81
N SER A 70 -12.66 -21.28 -30.40
CA SER A 70 -12.92 -22.59 -29.81
C SER A 70 -11.61 -23.32 -29.50
N GLU A 71 -11.52 -23.95 -28.34
CA GLU A 71 -11.43 -25.41 -28.22
C GLU A 71 -11.10 -25.84 -26.77
N ARG A 72 -11.91 -26.80 -26.30
CA ARG A 72 -11.59 -27.90 -25.39
C ARG A 72 -11.35 -27.61 -23.89
N MET A 73 -12.45 -27.84 -23.16
CA MET A 73 -12.57 -28.39 -21.80
C MET A 73 -11.27 -28.84 -21.10
N SER A 74 -10.86 -28.07 -20.09
CA SER A 74 -10.27 -28.58 -18.85
C SER A 74 -10.41 -27.49 -17.79
N SER A 75 -11.51 -27.50 -17.03
CA SER A 75 -11.76 -26.54 -15.96
C SER A 75 -10.92 -26.88 -14.74
N ALA A 76 -9.61 -26.60 -14.81
CA ALA A 76 -8.78 -26.39 -13.64
C ALA A 76 -9.14 -25.03 -13.02
N PRO A 77 -9.17 -24.91 -11.68
CA PRO A 77 -9.50 -23.64 -11.03
C PRO A 77 -8.45 -22.60 -11.44
N GLN A 78 -8.91 -21.44 -11.94
CA GLN A 78 -8.10 -20.29 -12.36
C GLN A 78 -7.38 -19.58 -11.18
N HIS A 79 -7.01 -20.32 -10.13
CA HIS A 79 -6.37 -19.82 -8.93
C HIS A 79 -4.84 -19.78 -9.01
N SER A 80 -4.24 -20.37 -10.05
CA SER A 80 -2.79 -20.54 -10.17
C SER A 80 -2.08 -19.34 -10.81
N GLN A 81 -2.78 -18.50 -11.57
CA GLN A 81 -2.14 -17.45 -12.38
C GLN A 81 -2.12 -16.05 -11.72
N ILE A 82 -2.93 -15.82 -10.68
CA ILE A 82 -2.98 -14.55 -9.93
C ILE A 82 -1.79 -14.43 -8.96
N LYS A 83 -1.15 -15.55 -8.60
CA LYS A 83 -0.19 -15.62 -7.48
C LYS A 83 1.18 -15.00 -7.73
N SER A 84 1.64 -14.83 -8.98
CA SER A 84 3.07 -14.56 -9.22
C SER A 84 3.47 -13.08 -9.27
N HIS A 85 2.57 -12.11 -9.55
CA HIS A 85 3.02 -10.74 -9.80
C HIS A 85 2.07 -9.62 -9.33
N ILE A 86 1.60 -9.65 -8.07
CA ILE A 86 1.06 -8.43 -7.44
C ILE A 86 2.24 -7.49 -7.11
N LYS A 87 2.62 -6.66 -8.09
CA LYS A 87 3.74 -5.72 -7.96
C LYS A 87 3.24 -4.41 -7.37
N LEU A 88 3.40 -4.26 -6.06
CA LEU A 88 3.19 -2.98 -5.38
C LEU A 88 4.13 -1.92 -5.97
N LYS A 89 3.59 -0.74 -6.30
CA LYS A 89 4.41 0.41 -6.71
C LYS A 89 5.31 0.85 -5.54
N ARG A 90 6.47 1.43 -5.87
CA ARG A 90 7.43 1.94 -4.86
C ARG A 90 6.93 3.22 -4.21
N ILE A 91 6.96 3.32 -2.88
CA ILE A 91 6.60 4.55 -2.15
C ILE A 91 7.68 5.61 -2.39
N THR A 92 7.28 6.82 -2.77
CA THR A 92 8.20 7.92 -3.09
C THR A 92 8.16 9.00 -2.02
N THR A 93 9.24 9.78 -1.91
CA THR A 93 9.31 10.97 -1.03
C THR A 93 8.14 11.92 -1.26
N GLN A 94 7.73 12.15 -2.52
CA GLN A 94 6.67 13.09 -2.85
C GLN A 94 5.32 12.72 -2.24
N GLN A 95 5.01 11.43 -2.19
CA GLN A 95 3.78 10.98 -1.56
C GLN A 95 3.82 11.13 -0.04
N MET A 96 4.95 10.79 0.58
CA MET A 96 5.14 11.06 1.99
C MET A 96 4.93 12.55 2.32
N LEU A 97 5.45 13.45 1.49
CA LEU A 97 5.25 14.90 1.64
C LEU A 97 3.78 15.32 1.42
N SER A 98 3.11 14.75 0.42
CA SER A 98 1.69 15.01 0.16
C SER A 98 0.81 14.58 1.34
N THR A 99 1.06 13.42 1.93
CA THR A 99 0.33 12.93 3.10
C THR A 99 0.64 13.77 4.34
N LEU A 100 1.90 14.20 4.50
CA LEU A 100 2.29 15.12 5.57
C LEU A 100 1.53 16.44 5.51
N GLN A 101 1.37 17.03 4.32
CA GLN A 101 0.61 18.27 4.14
C GLN A 101 -0.86 18.15 4.55
N ALA A 102 -1.45 16.97 4.41
CA ALA A 102 -2.81 16.69 4.86
C ALA A 102 -2.92 16.43 6.37
N SER A 103 -1.79 16.18 7.05
CA SER A 103 -1.71 15.93 8.48
C SER A 103 -1.24 17.17 9.26
N LYS A 104 -1.53 17.21 10.57
CA LYS A 104 -0.97 18.22 11.49
C LYS A 104 -0.17 17.49 12.58
N PRO A 105 0.94 18.05 13.06
CA PRO A 105 1.68 17.46 14.17
C PRO A 105 0.81 17.43 15.43
N CYS A 106 0.92 16.37 16.23
CA CYS A 106 0.09 16.21 17.44
C CYS A 106 0.46 17.21 18.55
N GLY A 107 1.67 17.76 18.53
CA GLY A 107 2.21 18.61 19.57
C GLY A 107 2.69 19.96 19.04
N ASN A 108 2.32 21.04 19.71
CA ASN A 108 2.88 22.37 19.45
C ASN A 108 4.18 22.58 20.24
N TYR A 109 5.28 21.92 19.85
CA TYR A 109 6.54 21.96 20.61
C TYR A 109 7.18 23.36 20.69
N LYS A 110 6.91 24.25 19.73
CA LYS A 110 7.42 25.64 19.74
C LYS A 110 6.98 26.42 20.98
N GLN A 111 5.79 26.13 21.52
CA GLN A 111 5.31 26.79 22.75
C GLN A 111 6.13 26.48 24.01
N TYR A 112 7.02 25.48 23.97
CA TYR A 112 7.83 25.07 25.12
C TYR A 112 9.27 25.60 25.10
N TYR A 113 9.80 25.96 23.93
CA TYR A 113 11.21 26.35 23.75
C TYR A 113 11.40 27.80 23.30
N ASP A 114 10.37 28.47 22.77
CA ASP A 114 10.39 29.92 22.53
C ASP A 114 10.01 30.66 23.84
N LYS A 115 10.99 30.88 24.73
CA LYS A 115 10.91 31.82 25.86
C LYS A 115 11.97 32.90 25.73
#